data_AF-A0A963V2I5-F1
#
_entry.id   AF-A0A963V2I5-F1
#
_cell.length_a   1.000
_cell.length_b   1.000
_cell.length_c   1.000
_cell.angle_alpha   90.00
_cell.angle_beta   90.00
_cell.angle_gamma   90.00
#
_symmetry.space_group_name_H-M   'P 1'
#
loop_
_entity.id
_entity.type
_entity.pdbx_description
1 polymer ?
#
loop_
_entity_poly.entity_id
_entity_poly.type
_entity_poly.pdbx_seq_one_letter_code
_entity_poly.pdbx_strand_id
1 'polypeptide(L)'
;MNMQVTNVLAPNPPKTLEETGLSIVMMRDILLKTMFRMNVTLVSEISRIIALPIPVTQDLIHLARGQKLLEATGTLHANSGGEMGFQLADAGKARALDALGQSEYYGAMPVPLDAYREQVKRQSIRNIQMTRQQLTSAMGHLILPDSLLDHLGPAVGSGRSILMYGPPGNGKSSISNGIRDALGDKIYIPRAIEYSGQVITVYDPIVHSAAEASVDDPNSLRRSSNRFDNRYVLCERPTVITGGEL
;
A
#
# COMPACT_ATOMS: atom_id res chain seq x y z
N MET A 1 -21.64 -9.50 -11.30
CA MET A 1 -20.38 -9.13 -10.63
C MET A 1 -19.34 -8.96 -11.72
N ASN A 2 -19.13 -7.73 -12.19
CA ASN A 2 -18.08 -7.46 -13.18
C ASN A 2 -16.75 -7.47 -12.42
N MET A 3 -15.99 -8.56 -12.54
CA MET A 3 -14.56 -8.54 -12.23
C MET A 3 -13.94 -7.47 -13.13
N GLN A 4 -13.73 -6.27 -12.58
CA GLN A 4 -12.84 -5.31 -13.20
C GLN A 4 -11.47 -5.99 -13.26
N VAL A 5 -11.08 -6.40 -14.46
CA VAL A 5 -9.77 -6.97 -14.75
C VAL A 5 -8.76 -5.89 -14.43
N THR A 6 -8.17 -5.96 -13.25
CA THR A 6 -7.08 -5.06 -12.87
C THR A 6 -5.92 -5.47 -13.76
N ASN A 7 -5.61 -4.67 -14.78
CA ASN A 7 -4.50 -4.90 -15.71
C ASN A 7 -3.12 -4.70 -15.05
N VAL A 8 -3.13 -4.50 -13.73
CA VAL A 8 -2.02 -4.13 -12.87
C VAL A 8 -1.57 -5.36 -12.11
N LEU A 9 -0.35 -5.81 -12.40
CA LEU A 9 0.25 -6.98 -11.78
C LEU A 9 0.46 -6.74 -10.29
N ALA A 10 -0.18 -7.60 -9.49
CA ALA A 10 -0.13 -7.53 -8.04
C ALA A 10 1.30 -7.79 -7.49
N PRO A 11 1.75 -7.03 -6.48
CA PRO A 11 3.01 -7.32 -5.82
C PRO A 11 2.91 -8.66 -5.07
N ASN A 12 3.92 -9.52 -5.25
CA ASN A 12 3.96 -10.80 -4.56
C ASN A 12 4.33 -10.61 -3.09
N PRO A 13 3.66 -11.29 -2.15
CA PRO A 13 4.05 -11.25 -0.75
C PRO A 13 5.43 -11.89 -0.56
N PRO A 14 6.29 -11.33 0.32
CA PRO A 14 7.58 -11.91 0.64
C PRO A 14 7.40 -13.25 1.36
N LYS A 15 8.20 -14.25 0.99
CA LYS A 15 8.19 -15.59 1.60
C LYS A 15 9.26 -15.77 2.66
N THR A 16 10.31 -14.94 2.62
CA THR A 16 11.40 -14.92 3.60
C THR A 16 11.70 -13.51 4.07
N LEU A 17 12.50 -13.36 5.13
CA LEU A 17 12.94 -12.05 5.63
C LEU A 17 13.81 -11.32 4.60
N GLU A 18 14.63 -12.04 3.85
CA GLU A 18 15.51 -11.48 2.82
C GLU A 18 14.72 -10.92 1.64
N GLU A 19 13.63 -11.59 1.25
CA GLU A 19 12.74 -11.13 0.17
C GLU A 19 12.03 -9.81 0.50
N THR A 20 11.97 -9.39 1.77
CA THR A 20 11.43 -8.08 2.13
C THR A 20 12.29 -6.92 1.59
N GLY A 21 13.58 -7.19 1.34
CA GLY A 21 14.60 -6.22 0.94
C GLY A 21 15.00 -5.24 2.04
N LEU A 22 14.60 -5.49 3.29
CA LEU A 22 14.90 -4.65 4.44
C LEU A 22 16.07 -5.20 5.27
N SER A 23 16.74 -4.33 6.01
CA SER A 23 17.73 -4.79 6.99
C SER A 23 17.04 -5.49 8.17
N ILE A 24 17.67 -6.54 8.69
CA ILE A 24 17.19 -7.27 9.87
C ILE A 24 17.03 -6.34 11.08
N VAL A 25 17.94 -5.36 11.22
CA VAL A 25 17.90 -4.36 12.30
C VAL A 25 16.62 -3.53 12.22
N MET A 26 16.27 -3.01 11.04
CA MET A 26 15.05 -2.23 10.84
C MET A 26 13.80 -3.07 11.09
N MET A 27 13.73 -4.28 10.54
CA MET A 27 12.58 -5.18 10.75
C MET A 27 12.39 -5.50 12.22
N ARG A 28 13.46 -5.86 12.93
CA ARG A 28 13.42 -6.13 14.36
C ARG A 28 12.96 -4.91 15.14
N ASP A 29 13.54 -3.75 14.87
CA ASP A 29 13.20 -2.54 15.61
C ASP A 29 11.73 -2.13 15.35
N ILE A 30 11.21 -2.24 14.12
CA ILE A 30 9.78 -2.01 13.83
C ILE A 30 8.88 -3.03 14.56
N LEU A 31 9.26 -4.31 14.59
CA LEU A 31 8.52 -5.33 15.34
C LEU A 31 8.42 -4.97 16.83
N LEU A 32 9.55 -4.68 17.47
CA LEU A 32 9.59 -4.38 18.90
C LEU A 32 8.83 -3.09 19.23
N LYS A 33 8.98 -2.05 18.40
CA LYS A 33 8.22 -0.80 18.53
C LYS A 33 6.72 -1.03 18.41
N THR A 34 6.30 -1.88 17.48
CA THR A 34 4.88 -2.21 17.26
C THR A 34 4.29 -2.96 18.45
N MET A 35 4.98 -4.00 18.93
CA MET A 35 4.58 -4.72 20.14
C MET A 35 4.50 -3.80 21.35
N PHE A 36 5.46 -2.88 21.50
CA PHE A 36 5.52 -1.95 22.63
C PHE A 36 4.39 -0.91 22.58
N ARG A 37 4.13 -0.28 21.42
CA ARG A 37 3.13 0.78 21.28
C ARG A 37 1.69 0.26 21.29
N MET A 38 1.47 -0.94 20.76
CA MET A 38 0.12 -1.50 20.58
C MET A 38 -0.22 -2.60 21.59
N ASN A 39 0.71 -2.99 22.47
CA ASN A 39 0.53 -4.08 23.46
C ASN A 39 0.08 -5.41 22.83
N VAL A 40 0.52 -5.69 21.60
CA VAL A 40 0.13 -6.90 20.87
C VAL A 40 1.06 -8.06 21.19
N THR A 41 0.48 -9.26 21.33
CA THR A 41 1.20 -10.46 21.78
C THR A 41 1.03 -11.66 20.87
N LEU A 42 -0.02 -11.69 20.05
CA LEU A 42 -0.32 -12.80 19.15
C LEU A 42 0.34 -12.61 17.79
N VAL A 43 0.90 -13.69 17.23
CA VAL A 43 1.59 -13.64 15.92
C VAL A 43 0.62 -13.21 14.81
N SER A 44 -0.61 -13.72 14.83
CA SER A 44 -1.67 -13.38 13.89
C SER A 44 -2.00 -11.88 13.89
N GLU A 45 -2.03 -11.26 15.07
CA GLU A 45 -2.28 -9.83 15.23
C GLU A 45 -1.07 -9.00 14.78
N ILE A 46 0.14 -9.38 15.22
CA ILE A 46 1.39 -8.74 14.83
C ILE A 46 1.54 -8.76 13.30
N SER A 47 1.33 -9.93 12.68
CA SER A 47 1.42 -10.13 11.22
C SER A 47 0.49 -9.19 10.45
N ARG A 48 -0.74 -9.00 10.93
CA ARG A 48 -1.70 -8.06 10.32
C ARG A 48 -1.21 -6.61 10.42
N ILE A 49 -0.68 -6.21 11.57
CA ILE A 49 -0.26 -4.82 11.82
C ILE A 49 1.02 -4.50 11.04
N ILE A 50 2.02 -5.40 11.09
CA ILE A 50 3.28 -5.21 10.36
C ILE A 50 3.17 -5.55 8.87
N ALA A 51 2.01 -6.01 8.43
CA ALA A 51 1.68 -6.32 7.05
C ALA A 51 2.61 -7.36 6.39
N LEU A 52 3.18 -8.28 7.19
CA LEU A 52 3.98 -9.40 6.71
C LEU A 52 3.18 -10.71 6.82
N PRO A 53 3.42 -11.70 5.94
CA PRO A 53 2.84 -13.03 6.11
C PRO A 53 3.20 -13.67 7.45
N ILE A 54 2.32 -14.52 7.97
CA ILE A 54 2.51 -15.20 9.27
C ILE A 54 3.86 -15.95 9.32
N PRO A 55 4.30 -16.73 8.32
CA PRO A 55 5.58 -17.43 8.37
C PRO A 55 6.78 -16.48 8.55
N VAL A 56 6.80 -15.38 7.77
CA VAL A 56 7.87 -14.37 7.85
C VAL A 56 7.84 -13.64 9.20
N THR A 57 6.64 -13.38 9.73
CA THR A 57 6.47 -12.79 11.06
C THR A 57 6.99 -13.73 12.16
N GLN A 58 6.74 -15.04 12.04
CA GLN A 58 7.27 -16.04 12.96
C GLN A 58 8.79 -16.07 12.93
N ASP A 59 9.41 -16.08 11.76
CA ASP A 59 10.87 -16.04 11.60
C ASP A 59 11.48 -14.82 12.29
N LEU A 60 10.84 -13.64 12.12
CA LEU A 60 11.29 -12.41 12.78
C LEU A 60 11.17 -12.48 14.31
N ILE A 61 10.08 -13.05 14.82
CA ILE A 61 9.87 -13.28 16.25
C ILE A 61 10.90 -14.28 16.79
N HIS A 62 11.19 -15.36 16.07
CA HIS A 62 12.22 -16.33 16.44
C HIS A 62 13.60 -15.68 16.52
N LEU A 63 13.93 -14.81 15.57
CA LEU A 63 15.18 -14.04 15.58
C LEU A 63 15.26 -13.12 16.80
N ALA A 64 14.21 -12.36 17.09
CA ALA A 64 14.16 -11.48 18.27
C ALA A 64 14.21 -12.26 19.60
N ARG A 65 13.62 -13.46 19.64
CA ARG A 65 13.70 -14.37 20.79
C ARG A 65 15.11 -14.94 20.97
N GLY A 66 15.79 -15.32 19.89
CA GLY A 66 17.20 -15.73 19.92
C GLY A 66 18.12 -14.64 20.48
N GLN A 67 17.75 -13.37 20.27
CA GLN A 67 18.44 -12.19 20.83
C GLN A 67 18.00 -11.82 22.26
N LYS A 68 17.13 -12.62 22.90
CA LYS A 68 16.54 -12.37 24.23
C LYS A 68 15.76 -11.06 24.34
N LEU A 69 15.16 -10.60 23.23
CA LEU A 69 14.32 -9.41 23.20
C LEU A 69 12.84 -9.75 23.39
N LEU A 70 12.46 -10.99 23.08
CA LEU A 70 11.11 -11.52 23.27
C LEU A 70 11.15 -12.79 24.12
N GLU A 71 10.06 -13.01 24.85
CA GLU A 71 9.80 -14.21 25.64
C GLU A 71 8.45 -14.82 25.23
N ALA A 72 8.36 -16.15 25.26
CA ALA A 72 7.11 -16.85 25.00
C ALA A 72 6.30 -16.91 26.29
N THR A 73 5.05 -16.46 26.25
CA THR A 73 4.13 -16.49 27.39
C THR A 73 3.30 -17.78 27.47
N GLY A 74 3.52 -18.73 26.55
CA GLY A 74 2.73 -19.97 26.47
C GLY A 74 1.29 -19.72 26.01
N THR A 75 0.44 -20.75 26.08
CA THR A 75 -0.99 -20.66 25.73
C THR A 75 -1.84 -20.25 26.94
N LEU A 76 -1.38 -19.26 27.72
CA LEU A 76 -1.93 -18.94 29.05
C LEU A 76 -3.34 -18.33 29.06
N HIS A 77 -3.92 -18.01 27.90
CA HIS A 77 -5.26 -17.44 27.82
C HIS A 77 -6.26 -18.47 27.28
N ALA A 78 -7.21 -18.86 28.13
CA ALA A 78 -8.32 -19.77 27.80
C ALA A 78 -9.20 -19.29 26.61
N ASN A 79 -9.07 -18.01 26.21
CA ASN A 79 -9.78 -17.40 25.07
C ASN A 79 -8.89 -17.18 23.83
N SER A 80 -7.60 -17.49 23.88
CA SER A 80 -6.64 -17.23 22.79
C SER A 80 -6.39 -18.45 21.93
N GLY A 81 -7.44 -18.95 21.26
CA GLY A 81 -7.39 -19.74 20.02
C GLY A 81 -6.26 -20.78 19.78
N GLY A 82 -5.64 -21.36 20.82
CA GLY A 82 -4.47 -22.25 20.69
C GLY A 82 -3.18 -21.58 20.18
N GLU A 83 -3.14 -20.25 20.04
CA GLU A 83 -1.97 -19.53 19.52
C GLU A 83 -1.00 -19.14 20.65
N MET A 84 0.31 -19.34 20.43
CA MET A 84 1.34 -19.00 21.41
C MET A 84 1.55 -17.48 21.45
N GLY A 85 1.45 -16.90 22.65
CA GLY A 85 1.74 -15.48 22.87
C GLY A 85 3.23 -15.20 23.02
N PHE A 86 3.62 -13.98 22.63
CA PHE A 86 4.96 -13.42 22.81
C PHE A 86 4.88 -12.06 23.50
N GLN A 87 5.82 -11.80 24.40
CA GLN A 87 5.93 -10.52 25.10
C GLN A 87 7.36 -9.99 25.04
N LEU A 88 7.50 -8.67 25.12
CA LEU A 88 8.80 -8.01 25.23
C LEU A 88 9.47 -8.33 26.56
N ALA A 89 10.68 -8.88 26.50
CA ALA A 89 11.60 -8.93 27.62
C ALA A 89 12.08 -7.50 27.97
N ASP A 90 12.70 -7.32 29.12
CA ASP A 90 13.17 -5.97 29.52
C ASP A 90 14.22 -5.40 28.56
N ALA A 91 15.09 -6.25 28.00
CA ALA A 91 16.01 -5.87 26.93
C ALA A 91 15.26 -5.46 25.64
N GLY A 92 14.15 -6.13 25.31
CA GLY A 92 13.29 -5.78 24.19
C GLY A 92 12.59 -4.44 24.38
N LYS A 93 12.06 -4.16 25.58
CA LYS A 93 11.46 -2.87 25.92
C LYS A 93 12.48 -1.73 25.83
N ALA A 94 13.67 -1.93 26.41
CA ALA A 94 14.75 -0.94 26.34
C ALA A 94 15.15 -0.65 24.89
N ARG A 95 15.29 -1.70 24.06
CA ARG A 95 15.60 -1.54 22.64
C ARG A 95 14.48 -0.84 21.87
N ALA A 96 13.21 -1.14 22.17
CA ALA A 96 12.07 -0.48 21.54
C ALA A 96 12.05 1.03 21.83
N LEU A 97 12.34 1.42 23.08
CA LEU A 97 12.42 2.84 23.50
C LEU A 97 13.58 3.57 22.81
N ASP A 98 14.76 2.95 22.75
CA ASP A 98 15.92 3.49 22.01
C ASP A 98 15.60 3.68 20.52
N ALA A 99 15.01 2.67 19.88
CA ALA A 99 14.59 2.75 18.48
C ALA A 99 13.49 3.80 18.24
N LEU A 100 12.57 4.02 19.20
CA LEU A 100 11.56 5.07 19.11
C LEU A 100 12.18 6.46 19.18
N GLY A 101 13.27 6.63 19.94
CA GLY A 101 14.02 7.88 20.00
C GLY A 101 14.69 8.25 18.67
N GLN A 102 14.99 7.26 17.82
CA GLN A 102 15.56 7.47 16.48
C GLN A 102 14.48 7.66 15.40
N SER A 103 13.38 6.91 15.51
CA SER A 103 12.26 6.98 14.59
C SER A 103 10.98 6.52 15.29
N GLU A 104 9.99 7.40 15.32
CA GLU A 104 8.68 7.12 15.91
C GLU A 104 7.82 6.17 15.05
N TYR A 105 8.28 5.81 13.85
CA TYR A 105 7.52 4.94 12.96
C TYR A 105 7.36 3.53 13.54
N TYR A 106 6.14 3.00 13.56
CA TYR A 106 5.81 1.61 13.90
C TYR A 106 4.61 1.14 13.06
N GLY A 107 4.34 -0.16 13.05
CA GLY A 107 3.27 -0.76 12.25
C GLY A 107 3.79 -1.45 11.00
N ALA A 108 3.18 -1.16 9.85
CA ALA A 108 3.44 -1.86 8.59
C ALA A 108 4.92 -1.81 8.20
N MET A 109 5.48 -2.93 7.73
CA MET A 109 6.85 -2.94 7.25
C MET A 109 6.97 -2.09 5.97
N PRO A 110 7.98 -1.22 5.88
CA PRO A 110 8.18 -0.41 4.69
C PRO A 110 8.59 -1.28 3.50
N VAL A 111 8.43 -0.74 2.30
CA VAL A 111 8.91 -1.34 1.06
C VAL A 111 10.14 -0.57 0.57
N PRO A 112 11.25 -1.21 0.19
CA PRO A 112 12.39 -0.51 -0.39
C PRO A 112 11.99 0.34 -1.59
N LEU A 113 12.50 1.57 -1.68
CA LEU A 113 12.17 2.50 -2.77
C LEU A 113 12.40 1.89 -4.16
N ASP A 114 13.45 1.08 -4.32
CA ASP A 114 13.76 0.43 -5.60
C ASP A 114 12.69 -0.60 -5.99
N ALA A 115 12.18 -1.37 -5.03
CA ALA A 115 11.07 -2.30 -5.26
C ALA A 115 9.78 -1.54 -5.62
N TYR A 116 9.51 -0.42 -4.94
CA TYR A 116 8.38 0.42 -5.29
C TYR A 116 8.51 1.05 -6.69
N ARG A 117 9.72 1.45 -7.10
CA ARG A 117 9.98 2.00 -8.44
C ARG A 117 9.63 1.01 -9.54
N GLU A 118 9.96 -0.28 -9.36
CA GLU A 118 9.57 -1.33 -10.30
C GLU A 118 8.04 -1.53 -10.32
N GLN A 119 7.39 -1.47 -9.15
CA GLN A 119 5.93 -1.55 -9.08
C GLN A 119 5.25 -0.36 -9.77
N VAL A 120 5.78 0.87 -9.65
CA VAL A 120 5.27 2.04 -10.39
C VAL A 120 5.41 1.86 -11.91
N LYS A 121 6.53 1.31 -12.39
CA LYS A 121 6.73 1.02 -13.83
C LYS A 121 5.70 0.03 -14.37
N ARG A 122 5.41 -1.04 -13.61
CA ARG A 122 4.42 -2.07 -13.97
C ARG A 122 2.99 -1.52 -14.03
N GLN A 123 2.72 -0.43 -13.32
CA GLN A 123 1.42 0.21 -13.18
C GLN A 123 1.31 1.51 -13.99
N SER A 124 2.20 1.70 -14.96
CA SER A 124 2.26 2.92 -15.77
C SER A 124 1.08 3.02 -16.73
N ILE A 125 0.53 4.24 -16.87
CA ILE A 125 -0.54 4.54 -17.81
C ILE A 125 -0.12 4.48 -19.29
N ARG A 126 1.19 4.37 -19.57
CA ARG A 126 1.74 4.38 -20.94
C ARG A 126 1.21 3.26 -21.84
N ASN A 127 0.66 2.19 -21.24
CA ASN A 127 0.11 1.04 -21.97
C ASN A 127 -1.41 0.85 -21.74
N ILE A 128 -2.11 1.85 -21.19
CA ILE A 128 -3.56 1.76 -21.03
C ILE A 128 -4.22 2.01 -22.38
N GLN A 129 -4.94 1.02 -22.89
CA GLN A 129 -5.80 1.19 -24.06
C GLN A 129 -7.10 1.86 -23.63
N MET A 130 -7.18 3.17 -23.85
CA MET A 130 -8.41 3.92 -23.62
C MET A 130 -9.30 3.83 -24.85
N THR A 131 -10.48 3.23 -24.70
CA THR A 131 -11.46 3.16 -25.78
C THR A 131 -12.23 4.47 -25.90
N ARG A 132 -12.69 4.81 -27.12
CA ARG A 132 -13.56 5.97 -27.34
C ARG A 132 -14.79 5.92 -26.44
N GLN A 133 -15.38 4.74 -26.26
CA GLN A 133 -16.57 4.54 -25.44
C GLN A 133 -16.31 4.89 -23.97
N GLN A 134 -15.19 4.46 -23.39
CA GLN A 134 -14.81 4.81 -22.01
C GLN A 134 -14.65 6.33 -21.85
N LEU A 135 -13.99 6.98 -22.81
CA LEU A 135 -13.80 8.44 -22.80
C LEU A 135 -15.15 9.17 -22.92
N THR A 136 -16.01 8.79 -23.86
CA THR A 136 -17.33 9.40 -24.04
C THR A 136 -18.23 9.18 -22.82
N SER A 137 -18.19 8.00 -22.20
CA SER A 137 -18.97 7.72 -20.99
C SER A 137 -18.50 8.54 -19.79
N ALA A 138 -17.18 8.64 -19.56
CA ALA A 138 -16.64 9.44 -18.46
C ALA A 138 -16.90 10.94 -18.62
N MET A 139 -16.90 11.43 -19.86
CA MET A 139 -17.15 12.83 -20.18
C MET A 139 -18.62 13.12 -20.54
N GLY A 140 -19.55 12.19 -20.30
CA GLY A 140 -20.95 12.32 -20.73
C GLY A 140 -21.73 13.47 -20.08
N HIS A 141 -21.19 14.04 -19.00
CA HIS A 141 -21.72 15.25 -18.35
C HIS A 141 -21.21 16.56 -18.99
N LEU A 142 -20.32 16.48 -19.98
CA LEU A 142 -19.74 17.62 -20.69
C LEU A 142 -20.25 17.66 -22.14
N ILE A 143 -20.61 18.85 -22.61
CA ILE A 143 -20.92 19.10 -24.02
C ILE A 143 -19.60 19.41 -24.72
N LEU A 144 -19.02 18.41 -25.37
CA LEU A 144 -17.75 18.52 -26.09
C LEU A 144 -17.98 18.23 -27.59
N PRO A 145 -17.30 18.96 -28.50
CA PRO A 145 -17.34 18.63 -29.92
C PRO A 145 -16.64 17.30 -30.18
N ASP A 146 -17.16 16.50 -31.11
CA ASP A 146 -16.62 15.17 -31.43
C ASP A 146 -15.13 15.21 -31.84
N SER A 147 -14.73 16.28 -32.54
CA SER A 147 -13.33 16.50 -32.95
C SER A 147 -12.37 16.67 -31.78
N LEU A 148 -12.84 17.14 -30.63
CA LEU A 148 -12.03 17.27 -29.42
C LEU A 148 -11.85 15.92 -28.73
N LEU A 149 -12.88 15.06 -28.74
CA LEU A 149 -12.76 13.68 -28.27
C LEU A 149 -11.79 12.87 -29.14
N ASP A 150 -11.79 13.11 -30.46
CA ASP A 150 -10.86 12.49 -31.41
C ASP A 150 -9.39 12.80 -31.11
N HIS A 151 -9.10 14.01 -30.63
CA HIS A 151 -7.74 14.41 -30.24
C HIS A 151 -7.37 13.98 -28.81
N LEU A 152 -8.34 14.00 -27.88
CA LEU A 152 -8.10 13.62 -26.48
C LEU A 152 -7.80 12.13 -26.33
N GLY A 153 -8.46 11.26 -27.10
CA GLY A 153 -8.25 9.81 -27.05
C GLY A 153 -6.77 9.41 -27.18
N PRO A 154 -6.11 9.74 -28.31
CA PRO A 154 -4.70 9.48 -28.52
C PRO A 154 -3.78 10.22 -27.53
N ALA A 155 -4.14 11.46 -27.13
CA ALA A 155 -3.33 12.24 -26.21
C ALA A 155 -3.23 11.58 -24.83
N VAL A 156 -4.36 11.13 -24.28
CA VAL A 156 -4.40 10.43 -22.98
C VAL A 156 -3.75 9.05 -23.09
N GLY A 157 -4.05 8.29 -24.15
CA GLY A 157 -3.44 6.98 -24.39
C GLY A 157 -1.92 7.01 -24.56
N SER A 158 -1.34 8.15 -24.98
CA SER A 158 0.11 8.32 -25.10
C SER A 158 0.85 8.32 -23.75
N GLY A 159 0.14 8.53 -22.64
CA GLY A 159 0.74 8.68 -21.31
C GLY A 159 1.74 9.84 -21.19
N ARG A 160 1.67 10.83 -22.09
CA ARG A 160 2.49 12.05 -22.09
C ARG A 160 1.76 13.20 -21.39
N SER A 161 2.51 14.22 -21.01
CA SER A 161 1.95 15.44 -20.42
C SER A 161 1.04 16.16 -21.42
N ILE A 162 -0.16 16.53 -20.99
CA ILE A 162 -1.14 17.30 -21.76
C ILE A 162 -1.23 18.70 -21.14
N LEU A 163 -1.07 19.74 -21.95
CA LEU A 163 -1.27 21.13 -21.54
C LEU A 163 -2.60 21.63 -22.11
N MET A 164 -3.54 21.96 -21.23
CA MET A 164 -4.79 22.62 -21.61
C MET A 164 -4.70 24.10 -21.31
N TYR A 165 -4.83 24.95 -22.33
CA TYR A 165 -4.79 26.41 -22.20
C TYR A 165 -6.05 27.05 -22.79
N GLY A 166 -6.34 28.28 -22.38
CA GLY A 166 -7.47 29.07 -22.89
C GLY A 166 -8.16 29.89 -21.80
N PRO A 167 -9.15 30.72 -22.14
CA PRO A 167 -9.91 31.54 -21.18
C PRO A 167 -10.54 30.73 -20.03
N PRO A 168 -10.71 31.32 -18.83
CA PRO A 168 -11.45 30.69 -17.74
C PRO A 168 -12.89 30.38 -18.17
N GLY A 169 -13.51 29.34 -17.61
CA GLY A 169 -14.88 28.92 -17.94
C GLY A 169 -15.03 27.92 -19.09
N ASN A 170 -13.97 27.66 -19.88
CA ASN A 170 -14.02 26.69 -20.99
C ASN A 170 -13.87 25.21 -20.57
N GLY A 171 -14.22 24.86 -19.33
CA GLY A 171 -14.26 23.47 -18.89
C GLY A 171 -12.92 22.73 -18.77
N LYS A 172 -11.76 23.41 -18.79
CA LYS A 172 -10.43 22.76 -18.67
C LYS A 172 -10.33 21.83 -17.45
N SER A 173 -10.72 22.32 -16.28
CA SER A 173 -10.73 21.52 -15.04
C SER A 173 -11.72 20.35 -15.14
N SER A 174 -12.86 20.57 -15.78
CA SER A 174 -13.86 19.52 -16.00
C SER A 174 -13.37 18.44 -16.96
N ILE A 175 -12.67 18.81 -18.03
CA ILE A 175 -12.03 17.89 -18.97
C ILE A 175 -10.95 17.06 -18.25
N SER A 176 -10.11 17.69 -17.42
CA SER A 176 -9.11 16.97 -16.60
C SER A 176 -9.74 15.93 -15.67
N ASN A 177 -10.88 16.26 -15.03
CA ASN A 177 -11.62 15.32 -14.19
C ASN A 177 -12.25 14.19 -15.04
N GLY A 178 -12.81 14.51 -16.21
CA GLY A 178 -13.34 13.50 -17.13
C GLY A 178 -12.26 12.51 -17.63
N ILE A 179 -11.04 12.99 -17.89
CA ILE A 179 -9.90 12.12 -18.23
C ILE A 179 -9.53 11.21 -17.05
N ARG A 180 -9.54 11.74 -15.82
CA ARG A 180 -9.31 10.95 -14.61
C ARG A 180 -10.31 9.79 -14.51
N ASP A 181 -11.59 10.11 -14.63
CA ASP A 181 -12.66 9.12 -14.49
C ASP A 181 -12.62 8.09 -15.64
N ALA A 182 -12.19 8.51 -16.85
CA ALA A 182 -11.99 7.61 -17.99
C ALA A 182 -10.83 6.63 -17.79
N LEU A 183 -9.76 7.04 -17.10
CA LEU A 183 -8.61 6.17 -16.82
C LEU A 183 -8.96 5.06 -15.84
N GLY A 184 -9.82 5.34 -14.84
CA GLY A 184 -10.56 4.33 -14.06
C GLY A 184 -9.74 3.13 -13.54
N ASP A 185 -8.47 3.36 -13.17
CA ASP A 185 -7.51 2.30 -12.86
C ASP A 185 -7.22 2.20 -11.37
N LYS A 186 -6.91 0.99 -10.89
CA LYS A 186 -6.50 0.74 -9.51
C LYS A 186 -5.00 0.47 -9.47
N ILE A 187 -4.30 1.08 -8.52
CA ILE A 187 -2.86 0.91 -8.33
C ILE A 187 -2.52 0.49 -6.90
N TYR A 188 -1.44 -0.26 -6.74
CA TYR A 188 -0.86 -0.64 -5.47
C TYR A 188 0.08 0.45 -4.97
N ILE A 189 -0.23 0.95 -3.77
CA ILE A 189 0.51 2.02 -3.10
C ILE A 189 1.01 1.48 -1.76
N PRO A 190 2.32 1.49 -1.49
CA PRO A 190 2.85 1.03 -0.22
C PRO A 190 2.37 1.95 0.91
N ARG A 191 2.15 1.39 2.10
CA ARG A 191 1.85 2.19 3.29
C ARG A 191 3.02 3.11 3.65
N ALA A 192 4.22 2.56 3.59
CA ALA A 192 5.46 3.29 3.76
C ALA A 192 6.57 2.70 2.88
N ILE A 193 7.57 3.51 2.59
CA ILE A 193 8.78 3.11 1.88
C ILE A 193 10.01 3.31 2.73
N GLU A 194 11.04 2.52 2.44
CA GLU A 194 12.38 2.69 2.99
C GLU A 194 13.28 3.37 1.95
N TYR A 195 14.06 4.35 2.40
CA TYR A 195 15.11 4.97 1.61
C TYR A 195 16.26 5.41 2.51
N SER A 196 17.46 4.87 2.29
CA SER A 196 18.68 5.22 3.04
C SER A 196 18.51 5.06 4.56
N GLY A 197 17.82 4.01 5.00
CA GLY A 197 17.54 3.72 6.40
C GLY A 197 16.41 4.53 7.02
N GLN A 198 15.80 5.44 6.27
CA GLN A 198 14.66 6.26 6.71
C GLN A 198 13.35 5.66 6.22
N VAL A 199 12.30 5.80 7.03
CA VAL A 199 10.94 5.37 6.67
C VAL A 199 10.09 6.58 6.31
N ILE A 200 9.49 6.55 5.13
CA ILE A 200 8.64 7.62 4.60
C ILE A 200 7.24 7.04 4.37
N THR A 201 6.23 7.63 5.01
CA THR A 201 4.82 7.26 4.77
C THR A 201 4.40 7.73 3.38
N VAL A 202 3.82 6.83 2.60
CA VAL A 202 3.35 7.14 1.23
C VAL A 202 1.83 7.12 1.17
N TYR A 203 1.19 6.18 1.86
CA TYR A 203 -0.26 6.13 1.93
C TYR A 203 -0.79 7.24 2.85
N ASP A 204 -1.56 8.12 2.24
CA ASP A 204 -2.32 9.19 2.88
C ASP A 204 -3.82 8.98 2.59
N PRO A 205 -4.69 8.72 3.59
CA PRO A 205 -6.13 8.55 3.41
C PRO A 205 -6.86 9.74 2.76
N ILE A 206 -6.28 10.95 2.82
CA ILE A 206 -6.86 12.15 2.19
C ILE A 206 -6.69 12.09 0.67
N VAL A 207 -5.56 11.58 0.20
CA VAL A 207 -5.19 11.53 -1.21
C VAL A 207 -5.52 10.18 -1.84
N HIS A 208 -5.46 9.10 -1.06
CA HIS A 208 -5.56 7.72 -1.52
C HIS A 208 -6.88 7.10 -1.06
N SER A 209 -7.75 6.83 -2.03
CA SER A 209 -8.99 6.08 -1.81
C SER A 209 -8.72 4.58 -1.88
N ALA A 210 -8.85 3.87 -0.76
CA ALA A 210 -8.68 2.42 -0.72
C ALA A 210 -9.82 1.71 -1.47
N ALA A 211 -9.48 0.97 -2.52
CA ALA A 211 -10.46 0.34 -3.40
C ALA A 211 -11.01 -0.97 -2.85
N GLU A 212 -10.25 -1.69 -2.00
CA GLU A 212 -10.70 -2.88 -1.27
C GLU A 212 -9.96 -2.95 0.07
N ALA A 213 -10.70 -3.00 1.18
CA ALA A 213 -10.12 -3.40 2.45
C ALA A 213 -9.97 -4.93 2.41
N SER A 214 -8.75 -5.43 2.62
CA SER A 214 -8.45 -6.86 2.78
C SER A 214 -9.04 -7.37 4.10
N VAL A 215 -10.36 -7.39 4.22
CA VAL A 215 -11.06 -7.99 5.35
C VAL A 215 -11.33 -9.43 4.98
N ASP A 216 -10.57 -10.35 5.58
CA ASP A 216 -10.80 -11.78 5.45
C ASP A 216 -12.16 -12.12 6.10
N ASP A 217 -13.08 -12.68 5.32
CA ASP A 217 -14.29 -13.32 5.84
C ASP A 217 -13.88 -14.60 6.61
N PRO A 218 -14.23 -14.73 7.90
CA PRO A 218 -13.90 -15.90 8.71
C PRO A 218 -14.39 -17.24 8.14
N ASN A 219 -15.42 -17.23 7.27
CA ASN A 219 -16.01 -18.44 6.69
C ASN A 219 -15.47 -18.79 5.28
N SER A 220 -14.55 -18.00 4.72
CA SER A 220 -13.98 -18.29 3.40
C SER A 220 -12.87 -19.33 3.47
N LEU A 221 -13.05 -20.46 2.76
CA LEU A 221 -12.02 -21.50 2.58
C LEU A 221 -10.72 -20.99 1.92
N ARG A 222 -10.79 -19.84 1.25
CA ARG A 222 -9.62 -19.15 0.68
C ARG A 222 -9.45 -17.81 1.40
N ARG A 223 -8.44 -17.74 2.28
CA ARG A 223 -8.02 -16.47 2.90
C ARG A 223 -7.57 -15.50 1.80
N SER A 224 -8.19 -14.32 1.74
CA SER A 224 -7.89 -13.23 0.80
C SER A 224 -6.53 -12.58 1.09
N SER A 225 -6.03 -12.72 2.32
CA SER A 225 -4.69 -12.27 2.77
C SER A 225 -3.50 -12.81 1.96
N ASN A 226 -3.72 -13.69 0.98
CA ASN A 226 -2.70 -14.23 0.08
C ASN A 226 -2.79 -13.73 -1.38
N ARG A 227 -3.64 -12.74 -1.69
CA ARG A 227 -3.78 -12.24 -3.07
C ARG A 227 -2.63 -11.33 -3.51
N PHE A 228 -2.04 -10.56 -2.60
CA PHE A 228 -0.94 -9.64 -2.88
C PHE A 228 -0.22 -9.25 -1.57
N ASP A 229 0.93 -8.58 -1.68
CA ASP A 229 1.70 -8.06 -0.55
C ASP A 229 0.91 -7.01 0.24
N ASN A 230 0.54 -7.32 1.49
CA ASN A 230 -0.28 -6.45 2.36
C ASN A 230 0.45 -5.16 2.80
N ARG A 231 1.76 -5.03 2.57
CA ARG A 231 2.47 -3.75 2.72
C ARG A 231 1.93 -2.69 1.74
N TYR A 232 1.28 -3.14 0.67
CA TYR A 232 0.57 -2.30 -0.29
C TYR A 232 -0.93 -2.22 0.02
N VAL A 233 -1.50 -1.07 -0.33
CA VAL A 233 -2.94 -0.84 -0.38
C VAL A 233 -3.34 -0.72 -1.84
N LEU A 234 -4.37 -1.45 -2.24
CA LEU A 234 -4.98 -1.25 -3.56
C LEU A 234 -5.83 0.01 -3.50
N CYS A 235 -5.43 1.03 -4.25
CA CYS A 235 -6.07 2.33 -4.28
C CYS A 235 -6.64 2.62 -5.65
N GLU A 236 -7.69 3.44 -5.71
CA GLU A 236 -8.00 4.16 -6.94
C GLU A 236 -6.80 5.04 -7.30
N ARG A 237 -6.49 5.18 -8.60
CA ARG A 237 -5.37 6.01 -9.05
C ARG A 237 -5.52 7.43 -8.50
N PRO A 238 -4.61 7.87 -7.60
CA PRO A 238 -4.76 9.15 -6.92
C PRO A 238 -4.55 10.27 -7.92
N THR A 239 -5.28 11.36 -7.70
CA THR A 239 -5.16 12.59 -8.47
C THR A 239 -4.93 13.74 -7.52
N VAL A 240 -3.80 14.43 -7.70
CA VAL A 240 -3.47 15.61 -6.90
C VAL A 240 -3.76 16.83 -7.75
N ILE A 241 -4.71 17.65 -7.31
CA ILE A 241 -4.99 18.95 -7.90
C ILE A 241 -4.24 19.98 -7.07
N THR A 242 -3.11 20.46 -7.57
CA THR A 242 -2.43 21.62 -6.99
C THR A 242 -3.06 22.87 -7.57
N GLY A 243 -3.79 23.63 -6.74
CA GLY A 243 -4.23 24.97 -7.09
C GLY A 243 -3.01 25.85 -7.31
N GLY A 244 -2.97 26.60 -8.41
CA GLY A 244 -1.97 27.63 -8.62
C GLY A 244 -2.25 28.80 -7.69
N GLU A 245 -1.80 28.70 -6.44
CA GLU A 245 -1.36 29.90 -5.74
C GLU A 245 0.08 30.14 -6.17
N LEU A 246 0.19 30.93 -7.23
CA LEU A 246 1.36 31.74 -7.56
C LEU A 246 0.98 33.20 -7.30
#